data_AF-A0A6B3C1C0-F1
#
_entry.id   AF-A0A6B3C1C0-F1
#
_cell.length_a   1.000
_cell.length_b   1.000
_cell.length_c   1.000
_cell.angle_alpha   90.00
_cell.angle_beta   90.00
_cell.angle_gamma   90.00
#
_symmetry.space_group_name_H-M   'P 1'
#
loop_
_entity.id
_entity.type
_entity.pdbx_description
1 polymer ?
#
loop_
_entity_poly.entity_id
_entity_poly.type
_entity_poly.pdbx_seq_one_letter_code
_entity_poly.pdbx_strand_id
1 'polypeptide(L)'
;MTRTVQETFWSDQALATAREAASNGRTLAVVNDFPNGEQCSWCDCPDEETFNDLKEGHRCSGCPKTAGSVLRVYDGSPVRRDLPVCEGHRDDAVVFIYSVLGGAR
;
A
#
# COMPACT_ATOMS: atom_id res chain seq x y z
N MET A 1 3.93 10.11 -14.19
CA MET A 1 3.42 11.49 -14.27
C MET A 1 3.88 12.23 -13.04
N THR A 2 4.17 13.52 -13.16
CA THR A 2 4.51 14.36 -12.01
C THR A 2 3.24 14.93 -11.40
N ARG A 3 3.10 14.86 -10.07
CA ARG A 3 1.95 15.42 -9.34
C ARG A 3 1.81 16.92 -9.58
N THR A 4 0.57 17.41 -9.62
CA THR A 4 0.27 18.84 -9.61
C THR A 4 0.52 19.45 -8.23
N VAL A 5 0.55 20.78 -8.14
CA VAL A 5 0.66 21.50 -6.86
C VAL A 5 -0.51 21.18 -5.94
N GLN A 6 -1.73 21.09 -6.49
CA GLN A 6 -2.93 20.78 -5.73
C GLN A 6 -2.92 19.34 -5.19
N GLU A 7 -2.49 18.37 -6.02
CA GLU A 7 -2.33 16.97 -5.59
C GLU A 7 -1.25 16.84 -4.51
N THR A 8 -0.15 17.59 -4.63
CA THR A 8 0.88 17.65 -3.60
C THR A 8 0.31 18.18 -2.28
N PHE A 9 -0.42 19.30 -2.31
CA PHE A 9 -1.06 19.85 -1.11
C PHE A 9 -2.01 18.86 -0.44
N TRP A 10 -2.87 18.18 -1.22
CA TRP A 10 -3.79 17.19 -0.67
C TRP A 10 -3.09 15.95 -0.13
N SER A 11 -2.07 15.46 -0.84
CA SER A 11 -1.20 14.37 -0.38
C SER A 11 -0.57 14.72 0.98
N ASP A 12 0.04 15.89 1.09
CA ASP A 12 0.74 16.30 2.32
C ASP A 12 -0.21 16.39 3.52
N GLN A 13 -1.40 16.98 3.31
CA GLN A 13 -2.43 17.07 4.35
C GLN A 13 -2.93 15.68 4.77
N ALA A 14 -3.25 14.80 3.81
CA ALA A 14 -3.74 13.46 4.10
C ALA A 14 -2.69 12.60 4.83
N LEU A 15 -1.42 12.68 4.42
CA LEU A 15 -0.31 11.96 5.04
C LEU A 15 -0.01 12.48 6.46
N ALA A 16 -0.09 13.79 6.68
CA ALA A 16 0.05 14.37 8.01
C ALA A 16 -1.05 13.88 8.96
N THR A 17 -2.31 13.95 8.53
CA THR A 17 -3.46 13.46 9.32
C THR A 17 -3.37 11.96 9.61
N ALA A 18 -3.00 11.14 8.62
CA ALA A 18 -2.87 9.70 8.81
C ALA A 18 -1.75 9.34 9.81
N ARG A 19 -0.61 10.02 9.72
CA ARG A 19 0.51 9.85 10.66
C ARG A 19 0.10 10.21 12.09
N GLU A 20 -0.61 11.31 12.27
CA GLU A 20 -1.12 11.73 13.58
C GLU A 20 -2.12 10.71 14.13
N ALA A 21 -3.07 10.26 13.32
CA ALA A 21 -4.08 9.27 13.72
C ALA A 21 -3.44 7.94 14.17
N ALA A 22 -2.38 7.49 13.49
CA ALA A 22 -1.66 6.25 13.81
C ALA A 22 -0.63 6.39 14.94
N SER A 23 -0.37 7.60 15.45
CA SER A 23 0.74 7.89 16.37
C SER A 23 0.72 7.10 17.68
N ASN A 24 -0.44 6.62 18.12
CA ASN A 24 -0.62 5.84 19.34
C ASN A 24 -0.42 4.32 19.14
N GLY A 25 -0.16 3.86 17.90
CA GLY A 25 0.01 2.45 17.55
C GLY A 25 -1.23 1.58 17.70
N ARG A 26 -2.41 2.17 17.92
CA ARG A 26 -3.70 1.47 18.05
C ARG A 26 -4.61 1.66 16.83
N THR A 27 -4.26 2.62 15.98
CA THR A 27 -4.99 2.93 14.75
C THR A 27 -4.10 2.63 13.56
N LEU A 28 -4.61 1.83 12.62
CA LEU A 28 -4.05 1.67 11.31
C LEU A 28 -4.66 2.73 10.38
N ALA A 29 -3.83 3.58 9.79
CA ALA A 29 -4.26 4.56 8.80
C ALA A 29 -3.70 4.19 7.42
N VAL A 30 -4.59 4.13 6.43
CA VAL A 30 -4.25 3.85 5.03
C VAL A 30 -4.67 5.05 4.20
N VAL A 31 -3.73 5.67 3.51
CA VAL A 31 -3.99 6.76 2.56
C VAL A 31 -3.86 6.22 1.15
N ASN A 32 -4.92 6.36 0.35
CA ASN A 32 -4.87 6.14 -1.08
C ASN A 32 -4.32 7.41 -1.76
N ASP A 33 -3.06 7.38 -2.16
CA ASP A 33 -2.29 8.53 -2.64
C ASP A 33 -1.98 8.42 -4.14
N PHE A 34 -1.61 9.55 -4.75
CA PHE A 34 -1.29 9.66 -6.17
C PHE A 34 -0.02 8.88 -6.53
N PRO A 35 0.00 8.14 -7.64
CA PRO A 35 1.22 7.49 -8.12
C PRO A 35 2.21 8.51 -8.71
N ASN A 36 3.49 8.17 -8.68
CA ASN A 36 4.62 8.87 -9.28
C ASN A 36 5.35 7.99 -10.33
N GLY A 37 4.60 7.17 -11.07
CA GLY A 37 5.14 6.31 -12.12
C GLY A 37 5.64 4.94 -11.64
N GLU A 38 5.33 4.55 -10.41
CA GLU A 38 5.60 3.22 -9.89
C GLU A 38 4.85 2.14 -10.67
N GLN A 39 5.39 0.93 -10.67
CA GLN A 39 4.69 -0.26 -11.13
C GLN A 39 3.90 -0.87 -9.97
N CYS A 40 2.80 -1.54 -10.29
CA CYS A 40 2.02 -2.29 -9.31
C CYS A 40 2.92 -3.34 -8.64
N SER A 41 3.04 -3.27 -7.32
CA SER A 41 3.75 -4.28 -6.53
C SER A 41 2.83 -5.41 -6.06
N TRP A 42 1.53 -5.33 -6.32
CA TRP A 42 0.57 -6.40 -6.03
C TRP A 42 0.61 -7.50 -7.08
N CYS A 43 0.25 -8.72 -6.70
CA CYS A 43 0.19 -9.87 -7.58
C CYS A 43 -0.96 -10.79 -7.17
N ASP A 44 -1.63 -11.41 -8.15
CA ASP A 44 -2.72 -12.37 -7.93
C ASP A 44 -2.22 -13.76 -7.52
N CYS A 45 -1.04 -13.83 -6.88
CA CYS A 45 -0.50 -15.10 -6.47
C CYS A 45 -1.41 -15.70 -5.38
N PRO A 46 -1.76 -17.00 -5.48
CA PRO A 46 -2.46 -17.68 -4.40
C PRO A 46 -1.74 -17.43 -3.07
N ASP A 47 -2.47 -17.23 -1.97
CA ASP A 47 -1.87 -16.96 -0.65
C ASP A 47 -0.75 -17.97 -0.30
N GLU A 48 -0.89 -19.22 -0.73
CA GLU A 48 0.09 -20.30 -0.55
C GLU A 48 1.40 -20.09 -1.33
N GLU A 49 1.39 -19.37 -2.44
CA GLU A 49 2.57 -19.02 -3.25
C GLU A 49 3.25 -17.76 -2.73
N THR A 50 2.48 -16.75 -2.30
CA THR A 50 3.02 -15.52 -1.69
C THR A 50 3.84 -15.80 -0.43
N PHE A 51 3.48 -16.84 0.34
CA PHE A 51 4.27 -17.31 1.49
C PHE A 51 5.43 -18.27 1.12
N ASN A 52 5.37 -18.94 -0.05
CA ASN A 52 6.41 -19.84 -0.54
C ASN A 52 7.52 -19.15 -1.36
N ASP A 53 7.32 -17.88 -1.76
CA ASP A 53 8.35 -17.04 -2.40
C ASP A 53 9.62 -16.87 -1.54
N LEU A 54 9.59 -17.23 -0.25
CA LEU A 54 10.76 -17.29 0.63
C LEU A 54 11.55 -18.62 0.55
N LYS A 55 11.03 -19.68 -0.08
CA LYS A 55 11.62 -21.03 -0.04
C LYS A 55 12.24 -21.52 -1.35
N GLU A 56 11.70 -21.21 -2.53
CA GLU A 56 12.10 -21.91 -3.77
C GLU A 56 12.42 -21.02 -4.98
N GLY A 57 12.46 -19.70 -4.84
CA GLY A 57 12.87 -18.81 -5.94
C GLY A 57 11.83 -18.70 -7.07
N HIS A 58 10.62 -19.22 -6.88
CA HIS A 58 9.45 -18.62 -7.52
C HIS A 58 9.39 -17.17 -7.05
N ARG A 59 9.23 -16.28 -8.01
CA ARG A 59 8.99 -14.87 -7.76
C ARG A 59 7.68 -14.61 -8.44
N CYS A 60 6.65 -14.26 -7.69
CA CYS A 60 5.52 -13.57 -8.29
C CYS A 60 6.08 -12.47 -9.21
N SER A 61 5.81 -12.55 -10.50
CA SER A 61 6.44 -11.69 -11.51
C SER A 61 6.00 -10.22 -11.43
N GLY A 62 5.32 -9.84 -10.34
CA GLY A 62 4.62 -8.58 -10.16
C GLY A 62 3.46 -8.45 -11.14
N CYS A 63 2.54 -7.54 -10.85
CA CYS A 63 1.60 -7.09 -11.87
C CYS A 63 2.33 -6.09 -12.79
N PRO A 64 2.45 -6.35 -14.11
CA PRO A 64 3.20 -5.47 -15.01
C PRO A 64 2.50 -4.12 -15.27
N LYS A 65 1.31 -3.92 -14.70
CA LYS A 65 0.54 -2.69 -14.86
C LYS A 65 1.19 -1.56 -14.06
N THR A 66 1.07 -0.35 -14.61
CA THR A 66 1.39 0.87 -13.87
C THR A 66 0.46 0.99 -12.66
N ALA A 67 0.99 1.48 -11.54
CA ALA A 67 0.18 1.78 -10.38
C ALA A 67 -0.78 2.93 -10.68
N GLY A 68 -2.07 2.74 -10.34
CA GLY A 68 -3.07 3.79 -10.37
C GLY A 68 -3.11 4.57 -9.05
N SER A 69 -2.53 3.99 -7.99
CA SER A 69 -2.46 4.57 -6.65
C SER A 69 -1.27 4.03 -5.88
N VAL A 70 -0.86 4.75 -4.84
CA VAL A 70 0.08 4.25 -3.82
C VAL A 70 -0.64 4.24 -2.48
N LEU A 71 -0.83 3.05 -1.91
CA LEU A 71 -1.37 2.92 -0.56
C LEU A 71 -0.25 3.21 0.44
N ARG A 72 -0.37 4.31 1.17
CA ARG A 72 0.59 4.76 2.18
C ARG A 72 0.05 4.37 3.54
N VAL A 73 0.75 3.45 4.21
CA VAL A 73 0.27 2.81 5.44
C VAL A 73 1.07 3.30 6.64
N TYR A 74 0.33 3.71 7.68
CA TYR A 74 0.84 4.09 8.98
C TYR A 74 0.21 3.18 10.05
N ASP A 75 1.04 2.39 10.72
CA ASP A 75 0.68 1.43 11.78
C ASP A 75 1.23 1.84 13.16
N GLY A 76 1.74 3.08 13.28
CA GLY A 76 2.45 3.59 14.46
C GLY A 76 3.95 3.25 14.49
N SER A 77 4.44 2.46 13.53
CA SER A 77 5.88 2.26 13.31
C SER A 77 6.56 3.57 12.89
N PRO A 78 7.87 3.75 13.20
CA PRO A 78 8.67 4.84 12.63
C PRO A 78 8.82 4.76 11.10
N VAL A 79 8.51 3.61 10.49
CA VAL A 79 8.64 3.38 9.05
C VAL A 79 7.26 3.32 8.39
N ARG A 80 7.02 4.25 7.45
CA ARG A 80 5.85 4.21 6.56
C ARG A 80 6.03 3.12 5.52
N ARG A 81 4.97 2.35 5.23
CA ARG A 81 4.97 1.34 4.17
C ARG A 81 4.21 1.88 2.97
N ASP A 82 4.83 1.79 1.79
CA ASP A 82 4.29 2.32 0.56
C ASP A 82 4.04 1.17 -0.41
N LEU A 83 2.79 1.00 -0.84
CA LEU A 83 2.36 -0.10 -1.67
C LEU A 83 1.72 0.44 -2.96
N PRO A 84 2.49 0.56 -4.06
CA PRO A 84 1.94 0.93 -5.36
C PRO A 84 1.04 -0.18 -5.90
N VAL A 85 -0.21 0.15 -6.26
CA VAL A 85 -1.21 -0.81 -6.74
C VAL A 85 -1.91 -0.31 -7.98
N CYS A 86 -2.19 -1.21 -8.92
CA CYS A 86 -3.05 -0.92 -10.06
C CYS A 86 -4.53 -0.93 -9.63
N GLU A 87 -5.40 -0.34 -10.45
CA GLU A 87 -6.83 -0.25 -10.13
C GLU A 87 -7.48 -1.62 -9.87
N GLY A 88 -7.05 -2.65 -10.58
CA GLY A 88 -7.58 -4.02 -10.42
C GLY A 88 -7.21 -4.69 -9.11
N HIS A 89 -6.19 -4.20 -8.41
CA HIS A 89 -5.65 -4.80 -7.18
C HIS A 89 -5.84 -3.94 -5.93
N ARG A 90 -6.34 -2.71 -6.09
CA ARG A 90 -6.39 -1.75 -5.00
C ARG A 90 -7.24 -2.22 -3.82
N ASP A 91 -8.44 -2.70 -4.10
CA ASP A 91 -9.41 -3.03 -3.06
C ASP A 91 -8.99 -4.31 -2.32
N ASP A 92 -8.44 -5.30 -3.03
CA ASP A 92 -7.84 -6.50 -2.46
C ASP A 92 -6.65 -6.16 -1.55
N ALA A 93 -5.74 -5.30 -2.02
CA ALA A 93 -4.61 -4.83 -1.22
C ALA A 93 -5.05 -4.11 0.07
N VAL A 94 -6.12 -3.30 0.03
CA VAL A 94 -6.67 -2.66 1.23
C VAL A 94 -7.20 -3.71 2.21
N VAL A 95 -7.95 -4.70 1.73
CA VAL A 95 -8.49 -5.78 2.59
C VAL A 95 -7.34 -6.55 3.25
N PHE A 96 -6.32 -6.94 2.49
CA PHE A 96 -5.13 -7.60 3.03
C PHE A 96 -4.40 -6.77 4.09
N ILE A 97 -4.22 -5.46 3.83
CA ILE A 97 -3.59 -4.56 4.81
C ILE A 97 -4.37 -4.59 6.13
N TYR A 98 -5.69 -4.52 6.09
CA TYR A 98 -6.51 -4.56 7.30
C TYR A 98 -6.53 -5.94 7.98
N SER A 99 -6.50 -7.05 7.23
CA SER A 99 -6.47 -8.40 7.82
C SER A 99 -5.11 -8.71 8.47
N VAL A 100 -4.01 -8.33 7.83
CA VAL A 100 -2.66 -8.62 8.30
C VAL A 100 -2.18 -7.64 9.38
N LEU A 101 -2.37 -6.34 9.18
CA LEU A 101 -1.87 -5.30 10.10
C LEU A 101 -2.93 -4.84 11.10
N GLY A 102 -4.21 -4.86 10.72
CA GLY A 102 -5.31 -4.47 11.60
C GLY A 102 -5.73 -5.54 12.60
N GLY A 103 -5.24 -6.78 12.45
CA GLY A 103 -5.57 -7.90 13.34
C GLY A 103 -7.02 -8.40 13.23
N ALA A 104 -7.74 -8.00 12.16
CA ALA A 104 -9.06 -8.53 11.86
C ALA A 104 -8.91 -9.98 11.34
N ARG A 105 -9.10 -10.94 12.25
CA ARG A 105 -9.41 -12.34 11.92
C ARG A 105 -10.91 -12.56 12.02
#